data_AF-A0A4R7FPQ2-F1
#
_entry.id   AF-A0A4R7FPQ2-F1
#
_cell.length_a   1.000
_cell.length_b   1.000
_cell.length_c   1.000
_cell.angle_alpha   90.00
_cell.angle_beta   90.00
_cell.angle_gamma   90.00
#
_symmetry.space_group_name_H-M   'P 1'
#
loop_
_entity.id
_entity.type
_entity.pdbx_description
1 polymer ?
#
loop_
_entity_poly.entity_id
_entity_poly.type
_entity_poly.pdbx_seq_one_letter_code
_entity_poly.pdbx_strand_id
1 'polypeptide(L)'
;MVQIRGGTERRVWVVPRDEAMFGWFRIVRIADVQAVRWVLGALNGTDRPVSTRRAQEWVVRMEAAGLVERVQLGGRGGSLVFGTYAATGQGRPGLYRQTTRHEVAVAATSARYAAAGYSWRRDDKPDYAGGHQADGVAESQDWAELIEVELTGKRLPRYAQIFTAFRRRFDAGEMDQVTYICSDEAAQTVRAATNELPVGRTIAPQVQIQPVFDPLGHWADDALPSWMLTARNRAADDATSRSGGPRPSVTLF
;
A
#
# COMPACT_ATOMS: atom_id res chain seq x y z
N MET A 1 -15.34 15.55 18.75
CA MET A 1 -16.26 16.68 18.44
C MET A 1 -15.42 17.84 17.95
N VAL A 2 -15.49 18.19 16.67
CA VAL A 2 -14.78 19.35 16.10
C VAL A 2 -15.85 20.36 15.67
N GLN A 3 -15.80 21.57 16.24
CA GLN A 3 -16.75 22.65 15.95
C GLN A 3 -16.07 23.70 15.07
N ILE A 4 -16.64 23.98 13.90
CA ILE A 4 -16.16 25.01 12.97
C ILE A 4 -17.09 26.22 13.06
N ARG A 5 -16.54 27.42 13.33
CA ARG A 5 -17.28 28.69 13.31
C ARG A 5 -17.26 29.30 11.91
N GLY A 6 -18.44 29.47 11.31
CA GLY A 6 -18.66 30.36 10.16
C GLY A 6 -19.56 29.77 9.07
N GLY A 7 -20.85 30.14 9.09
CA GLY A 7 -21.79 29.97 7.97
C GLY A 7 -22.45 28.59 7.88
N THR A 8 -23.63 28.42 8.51
CA THR A 8 -24.40 27.16 8.65
C THR A 8 -23.60 26.07 9.38
N GLU A 9 -23.79 25.97 10.69
CA GLU A 9 -23.13 24.99 11.57
C GLU A 9 -23.55 23.55 11.20
N ARG A 10 -22.93 22.97 10.18
CA ARG A 10 -23.17 21.58 9.77
C ARG A 10 -22.31 20.69 10.67
N ARG A 11 -22.90 20.18 11.75
CA ARG A 11 -22.24 19.21 12.62
C ARG A 11 -22.04 17.90 11.86
N VAL A 12 -20.79 17.53 11.63
CA VAL A 12 -20.42 16.24 11.06
C VAL A 12 -19.95 15.33 12.18
N TRP A 13 -20.56 14.14 12.25
CA TRP A 13 -20.11 13.09 13.17
C TRP A 13 -18.95 12.32 12.54
N VAL A 14 -17.84 12.25 13.29
CA VAL A 14 -16.68 11.40 13.00
C VAL A 14 -16.84 10.13 13.82
N VAL A 15 -16.76 8.98 13.17
CA VAL A 15 -16.88 7.65 13.81
C VAL A 15 -15.53 6.93 13.85
N PRO A 16 -15.35 5.86 14.64
CA PRO A 16 -14.06 5.13 14.70
C PRO A 16 -13.54 4.67 13.34
N ARG A 17 -14.43 4.30 12.41
CA ARG A 17 -14.06 3.97 11.03
C ARG A 17 -13.39 5.15 10.30
N ASP A 18 -13.84 6.36 10.55
CA ASP A 18 -13.26 7.58 9.96
C ASP A 18 -11.87 7.85 10.55
N GLU A 19 -11.70 7.61 11.86
CA GLU A 19 -10.41 7.73 12.54
C GLU A 19 -9.40 6.71 12.00
N ALA A 20 -9.83 5.47 11.74
CA ALA A 20 -9.02 4.44 11.10
C ALA A 20 -8.61 4.83 9.67
N MET A 21 -9.50 5.44 8.89
CA MET A 21 -9.15 6.02 7.58
C MET A 21 -8.05 7.08 7.70
N PHE A 22 -8.08 7.92 8.74
CA PHE A 22 -7.02 8.90 8.97
C PHE A 22 -5.71 8.25 9.44
N GLY A 23 -5.79 7.15 10.18
CA GLY A 23 -4.64 6.29 10.47
C GLY A 23 -3.96 5.82 9.18
N TRP A 24 -4.74 5.33 8.22
CA TRP A 24 -4.23 4.94 6.90
C TRP A 24 -3.65 6.14 6.13
N PHE A 25 -4.30 7.30 6.12
CA PHE A 25 -3.78 8.51 5.46
C PHE A 25 -2.49 9.06 6.09
N ARG A 26 -2.19 8.75 7.35
CA ARG A 26 -0.86 9.06 7.94
C ARG A 26 0.25 8.24 7.31
N ILE A 27 -0.08 7.04 6.82
CA ILE A 27 0.86 6.12 6.17
C ILE A 27 0.95 6.45 4.67
N VAL A 28 -0.18 6.50 3.98
CA VAL A 28 -0.24 6.89 2.56
C VAL A 28 -0.77 8.31 2.42
N ARG A 29 0.11 9.22 2.00
CA ARG A 29 -0.16 10.66 2.08
C ARG A 29 -1.17 11.15 1.05
N ILE A 30 -1.42 10.37 0.01
CA ILE A 30 -2.33 10.68 -1.07
C ILE A 30 -2.92 9.40 -1.63
N ALA A 31 -4.19 9.44 -2.02
CA ALA A 31 -4.90 8.32 -2.61
C ALA A 31 -5.84 8.81 -3.71
N ASP A 32 -6.28 7.92 -4.58
CA ASP A 32 -7.46 8.16 -5.41
C ASP A 32 -8.72 7.62 -4.73
N VAL A 33 -9.88 7.90 -5.31
CA VAL A 33 -11.16 7.41 -4.78
C VAL A 33 -11.24 5.87 -4.82
N GLN A 34 -10.52 5.22 -5.75
CA GLN A 34 -10.51 3.77 -5.84
C GLN A 34 -9.84 3.13 -4.62
N ALA A 35 -8.67 3.62 -4.22
CA ALA A 35 -8.03 3.18 -2.98
C ALA A 35 -8.91 3.45 -1.75
N VAL A 36 -9.58 4.61 -1.68
CA VAL A 36 -10.54 4.91 -0.60
C VAL A 36 -11.69 3.88 -0.55
N ARG A 37 -12.22 3.45 -1.70
CA ARG A 37 -13.27 2.40 -1.74
C ARG A 37 -12.78 1.10 -1.11
N TRP A 38 -11.55 0.70 -1.41
CA TRP A 38 -10.94 -0.52 -0.90
C TRP A 38 -10.74 -0.47 0.62
N VAL A 39 -10.16 0.61 1.15
CA VAL A 39 -9.96 0.74 2.61
C VAL A 39 -11.27 0.81 3.37
N LEU A 40 -12.26 1.55 2.85
CA LEU A 40 -13.59 1.56 3.47
C LEU A 40 -14.24 0.17 3.46
N GLY A 41 -13.98 -0.64 2.44
CA GLY A 41 -14.40 -2.04 2.38
C GLY A 41 -13.70 -2.88 3.44
N ALA A 42 -12.38 -2.78 3.52
CA ALA A 42 -11.55 -3.46 4.51
C ALA A 42 -12.01 -3.15 5.95
N LEU A 43 -12.27 -1.87 6.25
CA LEU A 43 -12.74 -1.43 7.56
C LEU A 43 -14.19 -1.85 7.87
N ASN A 44 -14.95 -2.31 6.88
CA ASN A 44 -16.24 -2.98 7.10
C ASN A 44 -16.09 -4.51 7.22
N GLY A 45 -14.86 -5.04 7.22
CA GLY A 45 -14.57 -6.47 7.29
C GLY A 45 -14.79 -7.21 5.97
N THR A 46 -14.77 -6.53 4.83
CA THR A 46 -14.97 -7.15 3.51
C THR A 46 -13.69 -7.14 2.67
N ASP A 47 -13.52 -8.19 1.86
CA ASP A 47 -12.44 -8.35 0.87
C ASP A 47 -12.73 -7.65 -0.47
N ARG A 48 -13.70 -6.73 -0.48
CA ARG A 48 -14.17 -6.00 -1.67
C ARG A 48 -14.29 -4.51 -1.39
N PRO A 49 -14.13 -3.67 -2.42
CA PRO A 49 -14.34 -2.24 -2.27
C PRO A 49 -15.81 -1.90 -2.01
N VAL A 50 -16.09 -0.84 -1.26
CA VAL A 50 -17.43 -0.24 -1.25
C VAL A 50 -17.76 0.34 -2.63
N SER A 51 -19.03 0.65 -2.90
CA SER A 51 -19.41 1.33 -4.14
C SER A 51 -18.78 2.73 -4.24
N THR A 52 -18.54 3.20 -5.46
CA THR A 52 -18.04 4.56 -5.72
C THR A 52 -18.89 5.63 -5.04
N ARG A 53 -20.22 5.47 -5.06
CA ARG A 53 -21.15 6.38 -4.36
C ARG A 53 -20.84 6.46 -2.86
N ARG A 54 -20.69 5.32 -2.18
CA ARG A 54 -20.37 5.29 -0.74
C ARG A 54 -19.03 5.94 -0.42
N ALA A 55 -18.01 5.70 -1.25
CA ALA A 55 -16.71 6.35 -1.08
C ALA A 55 -16.80 7.88 -1.29
N GLN A 56 -17.51 8.34 -2.31
CA GLN A 56 -17.72 9.77 -2.54
C GLN A 56 -18.52 10.43 -1.42
N GLU A 57 -19.56 9.77 -0.90
CA GLU A 57 -20.32 10.25 0.27
C GLU A 57 -19.42 10.40 1.49
N TRP A 58 -18.51 9.44 1.72
CA TRP A 58 -17.52 9.54 2.78
C TRP A 58 -16.58 10.74 2.56
N VAL A 59 -16.03 10.90 1.35
CA VAL A 59 -15.11 12.00 1.02
C VAL A 59 -15.80 13.34 1.21
N VAL A 60 -17.00 13.54 0.68
CA VAL A 60 -17.76 14.79 0.81
C VAL A 60 -18.07 15.10 2.28
N ARG A 61 -18.42 14.07 3.07
CA ARG A 61 -18.67 14.26 4.51
C ARG A 61 -17.41 14.70 5.26
N MET A 62 -16.25 14.11 4.97
CA MET A 62 -14.99 14.47 5.62
C MET A 62 -14.40 15.79 5.10
N GLU A 63 -14.65 16.13 3.84
CA GLU A 63 -14.35 17.44 3.24
C GLU A 63 -15.17 18.54 3.92
N ALA A 64 -16.48 18.33 4.12
CA ALA A 64 -17.34 19.25 4.87
C ALA A 64 -16.92 19.40 6.34
N ALA A 65 -16.25 18.40 6.92
CA ALA A 65 -15.69 18.45 8.26
C ALA A 65 -14.30 19.12 8.32
N GLY A 66 -13.69 19.48 7.17
CA GLY A 66 -12.33 20.01 7.09
C GLY A 66 -11.22 18.99 7.38
N LEU A 67 -11.53 17.69 7.34
CA LEU A 67 -10.61 16.60 7.70
C LEU A 67 -9.96 15.95 6.47
N VAL A 68 -10.55 16.15 5.30
CA VAL A 68 -10.05 15.69 4.01
C VAL A 68 -10.08 16.83 3.02
N GLU A 69 -9.13 16.86 2.11
CA GLU A 69 -9.18 17.68 0.91
C GLU A 69 -9.20 16.78 -0.33
N ARG A 70 -9.80 17.30 -1.40
CA ARG A 70 -9.88 16.63 -2.69
C ARG A 70 -9.49 17.57 -3.82
N VAL A 71 -8.74 17.06 -4.79
CA VAL A 71 -8.33 17.81 -5.99
C VAL A 71 -8.57 16.99 -7.24
N GLN A 72 -9.15 17.62 -8.26
CA GLN A 72 -9.33 17.03 -9.58
C GLN A 72 -8.12 17.40 -10.46
N LEU A 73 -7.30 16.40 -10.82
CA LEU A 73 -6.13 16.61 -11.69
C LEU A 73 -6.34 16.14 -13.15
N GLY A 74 -7.59 15.88 -13.55
CA GLY A 74 -7.95 15.60 -14.95
C GLY A 74 -7.52 14.24 -15.52
N GLY A 75 -6.94 13.34 -14.71
CA GLY A 75 -6.48 12.01 -15.12
C GLY A 75 -7.49 10.87 -14.90
N ARG A 76 -7.22 9.70 -15.50
CA ARG A 76 -7.87 8.40 -15.16
C ARG A 76 -7.53 8.06 -13.69
N GLY A 77 -8.54 7.68 -12.92
CA GLY A 77 -8.45 7.48 -11.46
C GLY A 77 -9.31 8.46 -10.64
N GLY A 78 -9.75 9.55 -11.27
CA GLY A 78 -10.66 10.52 -10.64
C GLY A 78 -9.94 11.51 -9.75
N SER A 79 -10.59 11.93 -8.67
CA SER A 79 -10.04 12.94 -7.76
C SER A 79 -8.99 12.32 -6.84
N LEU A 80 -7.93 13.08 -6.57
CA LEU A 80 -6.99 12.76 -5.50
C LEU A 80 -7.56 13.23 -4.17
N VAL A 81 -7.38 12.42 -3.14
CA VAL A 81 -7.92 12.58 -1.80
C VAL A 81 -6.78 12.45 -0.80
N PHE A 82 -6.73 13.33 0.18
CA PHE A 82 -5.73 13.28 1.25
C PHE A 82 -6.28 13.89 2.55
N GLY A 83 -5.77 13.41 3.69
CA GLY A 83 -6.13 13.98 4.99
C GLY A 83 -5.49 15.34 5.23
N THR A 84 -6.23 16.26 5.86
CA THR A 84 -5.69 17.57 6.26
C THR A 84 -4.82 17.45 7.52
N TYR A 85 -4.10 18.52 7.86
CA TYR A 85 -3.33 18.58 9.10
C TYR A 85 -4.18 18.31 10.35
N ALA A 86 -5.45 18.77 10.35
CA ALA A 86 -6.37 18.54 11.46
C ALA A 86 -6.71 17.04 11.66
N ALA A 87 -6.70 16.25 10.58
CA ALA A 87 -6.99 14.82 10.65
C ALA A 87 -5.74 13.98 10.92
N THR A 88 -4.63 14.29 10.23
CA THR A 88 -3.45 13.42 10.18
C THR A 88 -2.26 13.95 10.99
N GLY A 89 -2.24 15.24 11.32
CA GLY A 89 -1.06 15.93 11.84
C GLY A 89 0.02 16.17 10.79
N GLN A 90 -0.26 15.90 9.51
CA GLN A 90 0.70 16.02 8.40
C GLN A 90 0.32 17.16 7.46
N GLY A 91 1.33 17.85 6.92
CA GLY A 91 1.11 18.89 5.92
C GLY A 91 0.57 18.35 4.60
N ARG A 92 -0.03 19.23 3.80
CA ARG A 92 -0.55 18.92 2.46
C ARG A 92 0.51 18.22 1.59
N PRO A 93 0.18 17.13 0.86
CA PRO A 93 1.11 16.47 -0.05
C PRO A 93 1.41 17.35 -1.28
N GLY A 94 2.59 17.14 -1.87
CA GLY A 94 3.01 17.84 -3.08
C GLY A 94 2.37 17.23 -4.32
N LEU A 95 1.22 17.76 -4.75
CA LEU A 95 0.38 17.15 -5.79
C LEU A 95 1.01 17.11 -7.20
N TYR A 96 1.90 18.06 -7.50
CA TYR A 96 2.52 18.21 -8.83
C TYR A 96 3.94 17.62 -8.90
N ARG A 97 4.31 16.79 -7.92
CA ARG A 97 5.60 16.10 -7.95
C ARG A 97 5.56 14.96 -8.97
N GLN A 98 6.72 14.66 -9.54
CA GLN A 98 6.90 13.50 -10.42
C GLN A 98 6.50 12.19 -9.71
N THR A 99 6.64 12.13 -8.39
CA THR A 99 6.33 10.95 -7.57
C THR A 99 4.85 10.78 -7.23
N THR A 100 3.97 11.75 -7.50
CA THR A 100 2.56 11.67 -7.11
C THR A 100 1.88 10.42 -7.66
N ARG A 101 2.14 10.08 -8.94
CA ARG A 101 1.59 8.87 -9.57
C ARG A 101 2.02 7.59 -8.85
N HIS A 102 3.29 7.55 -8.44
CA HIS A 102 3.84 6.44 -7.65
C HIS A 102 3.18 6.36 -6.28
N GLU A 103 3.03 7.48 -5.57
CA GLU A 103 2.38 7.50 -4.25
C GLU A 103 0.91 7.04 -4.31
N VAL A 104 0.17 7.39 -5.36
CA VAL A 104 -1.20 6.92 -5.58
C VAL A 104 -1.22 5.41 -5.86
N ALA A 105 -0.27 4.89 -6.66
CA ALA A 105 -0.13 3.47 -6.91
C ALA A 105 0.20 2.69 -5.61
N VAL A 106 1.09 3.22 -4.76
CA VAL A 106 1.36 2.67 -3.41
C VAL A 106 0.10 2.67 -2.54
N ALA A 107 -0.71 3.73 -2.57
CA ALA A 107 -1.98 3.76 -1.86
C ALA A 107 -2.94 2.67 -2.35
N ALA A 108 -3.08 2.51 -3.67
CA ALA A 108 -3.92 1.47 -4.28
C ALA A 108 -3.47 0.05 -3.91
N THR A 109 -2.16 -0.20 -3.84
CA THR A 109 -1.59 -1.45 -3.36
C THR A 109 -1.90 -1.67 -1.88
N SER A 110 -1.58 -0.70 -1.02
CA SER A 110 -1.81 -0.80 0.43
C SER A 110 -3.28 -1.07 0.77
N ALA A 111 -4.21 -0.48 0.01
CA ALA A 111 -5.64 -0.64 0.22
C ALA A 111 -6.11 -2.08 -0.06
N ARG A 112 -5.49 -2.76 -1.03
CA ARG A 112 -5.78 -4.16 -1.33
C ARG A 112 -5.18 -5.10 -0.29
N TYR A 113 -3.96 -4.83 0.19
CA TYR A 113 -3.39 -5.58 1.31
C TYR A 113 -4.23 -5.43 2.59
N ALA A 114 -4.74 -4.21 2.87
CA ALA A 114 -5.68 -4.00 3.97
C ALA A 114 -6.96 -4.83 3.81
N ALA A 115 -7.55 -4.86 2.60
CA ALA A 115 -8.73 -5.68 2.32
C ALA A 115 -8.44 -7.20 2.37
N ALA A 116 -7.22 -7.61 2.07
CA ALA A 116 -6.75 -8.99 2.25
C ALA A 116 -6.42 -9.32 3.73
N GLY A 117 -6.57 -8.36 4.65
CA GLY A 117 -6.42 -8.55 6.09
C GLY A 117 -5.00 -8.37 6.63
N TYR A 118 -4.07 -7.83 5.83
CA TYR A 118 -2.72 -7.52 6.30
C TYR A 118 -2.69 -6.18 7.04
N SER A 119 -1.83 -6.08 8.05
CA SER A 119 -1.35 -4.76 8.48
C SER A 119 -0.38 -4.21 7.45
N TRP A 120 -0.37 -2.88 7.30
CA TRP A 120 0.49 -2.20 6.36
C TRP A 120 1.25 -1.09 7.06
N ARG A 121 2.55 -0.98 6.76
CA ARG A 121 3.38 0.16 7.17
C ARG A 121 4.32 0.55 6.04
N ARG A 122 4.90 1.76 6.14
CA ARG A 122 6.06 2.08 5.31
C ARG A 122 7.24 1.24 5.78
N ASP A 123 8.07 0.82 4.83
CA ASP A 123 9.35 0.21 5.19
C ASP A 123 10.26 1.25 5.83
N ASP A 124 11.11 0.81 6.73
CA ASP A 124 12.03 1.70 7.43
C ASP A 124 13.25 1.97 6.57
N LYS A 125 13.78 3.19 6.67
CA LYS A 125 15.03 3.51 5.98
C LYS A 125 16.15 2.69 6.63
N PRO A 126 16.92 1.89 5.85
CA PRO A 126 18.01 1.12 6.43
C PRO A 126 19.10 2.02 7.02
N ASP A 127 19.64 1.63 8.18
CA ASP A 127 20.69 2.36 8.90
C ASP A 127 22.10 2.11 8.34
N TYR A 128 22.22 1.33 7.25
CA TYR A 128 23.50 0.94 6.66
C TYR A 128 23.65 1.41 5.20
N ALA A 129 24.90 1.68 4.82
CA ALA A 129 25.24 2.06 3.45
C ALA A 129 24.89 0.95 2.44
N GLY A 130 24.22 1.33 1.35
CA GLY A 130 23.77 0.39 0.32
C GLY A 130 22.49 -0.36 0.68
N GLY A 131 21.81 -0.02 1.78
CA GLY A 131 20.46 -0.48 2.05
C GLY A 131 19.45 0.08 1.06
N HIS A 132 18.35 -0.65 0.89
CA HIS A 132 17.21 -0.24 0.09
C HIS A 132 15.93 -0.30 0.92
N GLN A 133 15.12 0.74 0.81
CA GLN A 133 13.83 0.88 1.47
C GLN A 133 12.75 0.53 0.45
N ALA A 134 11.91 -0.45 0.79
CA ALA A 134 10.74 -0.79 -0.01
C ALA A 134 9.63 0.26 0.14
N ASP A 135 8.63 0.22 -0.74
CA ASP A 135 7.51 1.17 -0.67
C ASP A 135 6.59 0.90 0.54
N GLY A 136 6.52 -0.36 0.96
CA GLY A 136 5.82 -0.76 2.17
C GLY A 136 6.16 -2.17 2.62
N VAL A 137 5.63 -2.51 3.79
CA VAL A 137 5.69 -3.84 4.38
C VAL A 137 4.26 -4.26 4.68
N ALA A 138 3.87 -5.43 4.18
CA ALA A 138 2.62 -6.09 4.52
C ALA A 138 2.92 -7.21 5.53
N GLU A 139 2.23 -7.18 6.66
CA GLU A 139 2.49 -8.08 7.79
C GLU A 139 1.22 -8.86 8.14
N SER A 140 1.41 -10.14 8.45
CA SER A 140 0.45 -10.97 9.16
C SER A 140 1.14 -11.56 10.41
N GLN A 141 0.49 -12.48 11.13
CA GLN A 141 0.97 -12.94 12.43
C GLN A 141 2.43 -13.46 12.42
N ASP A 142 2.82 -14.20 11.38
CA ASP A 142 4.14 -14.84 11.28
C ASP A 142 4.83 -14.63 9.92
N TRP A 143 4.28 -13.72 9.10
CA TRP A 143 4.74 -13.45 7.73
C TRP A 143 4.93 -11.95 7.51
N ALA A 144 6.07 -11.57 6.93
CA ALA A 144 6.38 -10.22 6.52
C ALA A 144 6.82 -10.17 5.06
N GLU A 145 6.14 -9.35 4.28
CA GLU A 145 6.35 -9.20 2.84
C GLU A 145 6.76 -7.77 2.50
N LEU A 146 7.89 -7.62 1.82
CA LEU A 146 8.31 -6.35 1.25
C LEU A 146 7.52 -6.07 -0.02
N ILE A 147 7.05 -4.85 -0.18
CA ILE A 147 6.24 -4.45 -1.33
C ILE A 147 6.95 -3.34 -2.09
N GLU A 148 7.22 -3.62 -3.37
CA GLU A 148 7.81 -2.69 -4.32
C GLU A 148 6.75 -2.32 -5.36
N VAL A 149 6.40 -1.04 -5.45
CA VAL A 149 5.58 -0.55 -6.56
C VAL A 149 6.51 -0.09 -7.66
N GLU A 150 6.33 -0.57 -8.88
CA GLU A 150 7.21 -0.17 -9.99
C GLU A 150 6.43 0.17 -11.25
N LEU A 151 6.31 1.48 -11.51
CA LEU A 151 5.61 1.99 -12.68
C LEU A 151 6.52 2.14 -13.90
N THR A 152 7.83 2.18 -13.68
CA THR A 152 8.87 2.30 -14.71
C THR A 152 10.08 1.48 -14.27
N GLY A 153 10.58 0.62 -15.15
CA GLY A 153 11.70 -0.25 -14.85
C GLY A 153 12.99 0.50 -14.53
N LYS A 154 13.69 0.06 -13.49
CA LYS A 154 15.04 0.54 -13.16
C LYS A 154 16.10 -0.07 -14.07
N ARG A 155 17.28 0.54 -14.13
CA ARG A 155 18.44 -0.03 -14.84
C ARG A 155 19.03 -1.21 -14.05
N LEU A 156 19.62 -2.19 -14.74
CA LEU A 156 20.21 -3.39 -14.13
C LEU A 156 21.16 -3.12 -12.94
N PRO A 157 22.08 -2.12 -12.97
CA PRO A 157 22.94 -1.85 -11.81
C PRO A 157 22.16 -1.44 -10.56
N ARG A 158 20.99 -0.79 -10.73
CA ARG A 158 20.12 -0.43 -9.61
C ARG A 158 19.43 -1.67 -9.04
N TYR A 159 18.96 -2.59 -9.86
CA TYR A 159 18.42 -3.86 -9.37
C TYR A 159 19.46 -4.70 -8.65
N ALA A 160 20.71 -4.72 -9.12
CA ALA A 160 21.79 -5.43 -8.42
C ALA A 160 21.96 -4.92 -6.98
N GLN A 161 21.87 -3.60 -6.76
CA GLN A 161 21.90 -3.00 -5.42
C GLN A 161 20.68 -3.41 -4.59
N ILE A 162 19.47 -3.27 -5.16
CA ILE A 162 18.21 -3.58 -4.50
C ILE A 162 18.15 -5.06 -4.08
N PHE A 163 18.42 -5.98 -5.00
CA PHE A 163 18.41 -7.42 -4.72
C PHE A 163 19.49 -7.82 -3.71
N THR A 164 20.64 -7.15 -3.71
CA THR A 164 21.66 -7.38 -2.67
C THR A 164 21.14 -6.95 -1.29
N ALA A 165 20.43 -5.83 -1.20
CA ALA A 165 19.81 -5.38 0.04
C ALA A 165 18.72 -6.35 0.52
N PHE A 166 17.83 -6.81 -0.38
CA PHE A 166 16.80 -7.78 -0.03
C PHE A 166 17.36 -9.13 0.37
N ARG A 167 18.38 -9.63 -0.33
CA ARG A 167 19.06 -10.87 0.06
C ARG A 167 19.52 -10.83 1.52
N ARG A 168 20.11 -9.71 1.97
CA ARG A 168 20.55 -9.57 3.37
C ARG A 168 19.40 -9.69 4.35
N ARG A 169 18.23 -9.14 4.04
CA ARG A 169 17.04 -9.20 4.90
C ARG A 169 16.44 -10.60 4.94
N PHE A 170 16.46 -11.30 3.80
CA PHE A 170 16.05 -12.71 3.72
C PHE A 170 17.02 -13.62 4.49
N ASP A 171 18.33 -13.45 4.31
CA ASP A 171 19.36 -14.21 5.03
C ASP A 171 19.26 -14.00 6.55
N ALA A 172 18.85 -12.81 6.99
CA ALA A 172 18.62 -12.48 8.40
C ALA A 172 17.25 -12.96 8.93
N GLY A 173 16.36 -13.47 8.07
CA GLY A 173 15.02 -13.90 8.46
C GLY A 173 14.08 -12.75 8.87
N GLU A 174 14.40 -11.52 8.45
CA GLU A 174 13.60 -10.31 8.70
C GLU A 174 12.34 -10.25 7.83
N MET A 175 12.41 -10.83 6.64
CA MET A 175 11.37 -10.81 5.62
C MET A 175 11.27 -12.18 4.95
N ASP A 176 10.07 -12.60 4.60
CA ASP A 176 9.84 -13.90 3.97
C ASP A 176 9.85 -13.79 2.43
N GLN A 177 9.43 -12.65 1.89
CA GLN A 177 9.27 -12.42 0.45
C GLN A 177 9.35 -10.94 0.08
N VAL A 178 9.62 -10.67 -1.20
CA VAL A 178 9.34 -9.38 -1.84
C VAL A 178 8.36 -9.57 -3.00
N THR A 179 7.35 -8.72 -3.07
CA THR A 179 6.41 -8.65 -4.19
C THR A 179 6.54 -7.32 -4.91
N TYR A 180 6.89 -7.40 -6.19
CA TYR A 180 6.89 -6.30 -7.14
C TYR A 180 5.50 -6.17 -7.76
N ILE A 181 4.83 -5.06 -7.49
CA ILE A 181 3.54 -4.67 -8.06
C ILE A 181 3.80 -3.64 -9.16
N CYS A 182 3.65 -4.04 -10.41
CA CYS A 182 4.25 -3.34 -11.53
C CYS A 182 3.25 -2.92 -12.62
N SER A 183 3.70 -2.02 -13.49
CA SER A 183 3.23 -1.99 -14.88
C SER A 183 3.85 -3.15 -15.68
N ASP A 184 3.27 -3.49 -16.83
CA ASP A 184 3.77 -4.59 -17.69
C ASP A 184 5.25 -4.43 -18.06
N GLU A 185 5.66 -3.23 -18.49
CA GLU A 185 7.04 -2.93 -18.90
C GLU A 185 8.02 -3.04 -17.72
N ALA A 186 7.63 -2.51 -16.56
CA ALA A 186 8.42 -2.66 -15.35
C ALA A 186 8.56 -4.13 -14.95
N ALA A 187 7.48 -4.92 -15.00
CA ALA A 187 7.50 -6.34 -14.69
C ALA A 187 8.48 -7.11 -15.58
N GLN A 188 8.52 -6.82 -16.89
CA GLN A 188 9.50 -7.42 -17.81
C GLN A 188 10.93 -7.10 -17.38
N THR A 189 11.19 -5.85 -16.99
CA THR A 189 12.51 -5.42 -16.54
C THR A 189 12.93 -6.08 -15.22
N VAL A 190 12.01 -6.21 -14.24
CA VAL A 190 12.26 -6.92 -12.98
C VAL A 190 12.53 -8.40 -13.25
N ARG A 191 11.76 -9.05 -14.15
CA ARG A 191 11.98 -10.46 -14.54
C ARG A 191 13.34 -10.65 -15.19
N ALA A 192 13.72 -9.78 -16.12
CA ALA A 192 15.04 -9.79 -16.75
C ALA A 192 16.14 -9.67 -15.69
N ALA A 193 16.04 -8.68 -14.80
CA ALA A 193 17.01 -8.51 -13.71
C ALA A 193 17.09 -9.74 -12.78
N THR A 194 15.95 -10.34 -12.45
CA THR A 194 15.88 -11.53 -11.58
C THR A 194 16.57 -12.73 -12.24
N ASN A 195 16.46 -12.87 -13.56
CA ASN A 195 17.06 -13.99 -14.30
C ASN A 195 18.54 -13.76 -14.67
N GLU A 196 18.92 -12.54 -15.02
CA GLU A 196 20.25 -12.20 -15.55
C GLU A 196 21.28 -11.97 -14.45
N LEU A 197 20.89 -11.31 -13.35
CA LEU A 197 21.81 -10.97 -12.26
C LEU A 197 22.05 -12.19 -11.37
N PRO A 198 23.31 -12.50 -10.99
CA PRO A 198 23.60 -13.58 -10.07
C PRO A 198 22.83 -13.47 -8.74
N VAL A 199 22.77 -12.26 -8.18
CA VAL A 199 22.01 -12.00 -6.94
C VAL A 199 20.50 -12.14 -7.13
N GLY A 200 19.98 -11.77 -8.30
CA GLY A 200 18.56 -11.93 -8.65
C GLY A 200 18.17 -13.41 -8.65
N ARG A 201 18.99 -14.26 -9.29
CA ARG A 201 18.76 -15.71 -9.32
C ARG A 201 18.79 -16.33 -7.93
N THR A 202 19.64 -15.83 -7.03
CA THR A 202 19.72 -16.30 -5.65
C THR A 202 18.42 -16.08 -4.87
N ILE A 203 17.79 -14.92 -5.05
CA ILE A 203 16.57 -14.55 -4.30
C ILE A 203 15.28 -14.84 -5.09
N ALA A 204 15.37 -15.38 -6.31
CA ALA A 204 14.23 -15.60 -7.18
C ALA A 204 13.07 -16.40 -6.52
N PRO A 205 13.31 -17.42 -5.66
CA PRO A 205 12.23 -18.10 -4.95
C PRO A 205 11.42 -17.18 -4.02
N GLN A 206 12.03 -16.11 -3.52
CA GLN A 206 11.43 -15.10 -2.64
C GLN A 206 10.95 -13.85 -3.40
N VAL A 207 10.94 -13.84 -4.73
CA VAL A 207 10.52 -12.69 -5.54
C VAL A 207 9.24 -13.01 -6.31
N GLN A 208 8.18 -12.25 -6.04
CA GLN A 208 6.95 -12.27 -6.84
C GLN A 208 6.89 -11.02 -7.71
N ILE A 209 6.35 -11.15 -8.93
CA ILE A 209 6.25 -10.04 -9.89
C ILE A 209 4.86 -10.06 -10.51
N GLN A 210 4.08 -9.02 -10.21
CA GLN A 210 2.66 -8.93 -10.51
C GLN A 210 2.37 -7.68 -11.36
N PRO A 211 2.16 -7.82 -12.67
CA PRO A 211 1.76 -6.72 -13.53
C PRO A 211 0.26 -6.43 -13.36
N VAL A 212 -0.06 -5.37 -12.62
CA VAL A 212 -1.46 -5.00 -12.30
C VAL A 212 -1.80 -3.56 -12.64
N PHE A 213 -0.77 -2.73 -12.85
CA PHE A 213 -0.95 -1.34 -13.21
C PHE A 213 -1.01 -1.16 -14.72
N ASP A 214 -1.96 -0.36 -15.17
CA ASP A 214 -1.98 0.16 -16.53
C ASP A 214 -0.81 1.15 -16.77
N PRO A 215 -0.60 1.63 -18.02
CA PRO A 215 0.47 2.59 -18.32
C PRO A 215 0.38 3.92 -17.55
N LEU A 216 -0.80 4.24 -16.98
CA LEU A 216 -1.05 5.42 -16.16
C LEU A 216 -0.84 5.16 -14.66
N GLY A 217 -0.54 3.93 -14.26
CA GLY A 217 -0.36 3.54 -12.86
C GLY A 217 -1.66 3.20 -12.15
N HIS A 218 -2.72 2.88 -12.88
CA HIS A 218 -4.02 2.56 -12.33
C HIS A 218 -4.23 1.05 -12.19
N TRP A 219 -4.71 0.60 -11.03
CA TRP A 219 -5.13 -0.79 -10.80
C TRP A 219 -6.66 -0.85 -10.76
N ALA A 220 -7.26 -1.29 -11.86
CA ALA A 220 -8.69 -1.16 -12.13
C ALA A 220 -9.59 -2.22 -11.46
N ASP A 221 -9.05 -3.39 -11.10
CA ASP A 221 -9.87 -4.53 -10.67
C ASP A 221 -10.54 -4.30 -9.31
N ASP A 222 -11.83 -4.64 -9.23
CA ASP A 222 -12.67 -4.59 -8.03
C ASP A 222 -12.69 -5.94 -7.26
N ALA A 223 -11.75 -6.83 -7.57
CA ALA A 223 -11.52 -8.09 -6.87
C ALA A 223 -10.08 -8.18 -6.40
N LEU A 224 -9.85 -8.85 -5.27
CA LEU A 224 -8.51 -9.24 -4.89
C LEU A 224 -7.98 -10.24 -5.92
N PRO A 225 -6.73 -10.11 -6.35
CA PRO A 225 -6.17 -11.03 -7.33
C PRO A 225 -5.94 -12.40 -6.69
N SER A 226 -6.06 -13.46 -7.47
CA SER A 226 -5.93 -14.85 -6.99
C SER A 226 -4.56 -15.20 -6.40
N TRP A 227 -3.51 -14.47 -6.81
CA TRP A 227 -2.16 -14.65 -6.25
C TRP A 227 -2.00 -14.05 -4.85
N MET A 228 -2.88 -13.13 -4.44
CA MET A 228 -2.81 -12.50 -3.12
C MET A 228 -3.57 -13.35 -2.10
N LEU A 229 -2.85 -14.23 -1.41
CA LEU A 229 -3.41 -14.94 -0.27
C LEU A 229 -3.83 -13.94 0.80
N THR A 230 -5.01 -14.14 1.39
CA THR A 230 -5.43 -13.35 2.56
C THR A 230 -4.48 -13.61 3.72
N ALA A 231 -4.34 -12.64 4.63
CA ALA A 231 -3.49 -12.80 5.82
C ALA A 231 -3.86 -14.04 6.64
N ARG A 232 -5.16 -14.37 6.71
CA ARG A 232 -5.66 -15.61 7.32
C ARG A 232 -5.15 -16.86 6.59
N ASN A 233 -5.25 -16.89 5.27
CA ASN A 233 -4.83 -18.05 4.49
C ASN A 233 -3.30 -18.22 4.54
N ARG A 234 -2.54 -17.12 4.55
CA ARG A 234 -1.09 -17.14 4.74
C ARG A 234 -0.70 -17.76 6.08
N ALA A 235 -1.34 -17.32 7.17
CA ALA A 235 -1.10 -17.88 8.49
C ALA A 235 -1.41 -19.39 8.57
N ALA A 236 -2.44 -19.86 7.86
CA ALA A 236 -2.78 -21.29 7.80
C ALA A 236 -1.77 -22.12 6.97
N ASP A 237 -1.27 -21.56 5.86
CA ASP A 237 -0.26 -22.20 5.01
C ASP A 237 1.08 -22.32 5.75
N ASP A 238 1.49 -21.27 6.47
CA ASP A 238 2.69 -21.29 7.31
C ASP A 238 2.56 -22.25 8.49
N ALA A 239 1.41 -22.31 9.16
CA ALA A 239 1.19 -23.27 10.25
C ALA A 239 1.27 -24.73 9.78
N THR A 240 0.87 -25.00 8.54
CA THR A 240 0.98 -26.33 7.92
C THR A 240 2.44 -26.64 7.54
N SER A 241 3.20 -25.61 7.19
CA SER A 241 4.62 -25.69 6.79
C SER A 241 5.61 -25.71 7.97
N ARG A 242 5.26 -25.07 9.09
CA ARG A 242 6.10 -24.84 10.28
C ARG A 242 5.53 -25.55 11.51
N SER A 243 5.74 -26.86 11.60
CA SER A 243 5.61 -27.62 12.86
C SER A 243 6.76 -27.32 13.86
N GLY A 244 7.25 -26.07 13.92
CA GLY A 244 8.37 -25.67 14.77
C GLY A 244 8.40 -24.19 15.18
N GLY A 245 7.82 -23.89 16.35
CA GLY A 245 8.12 -22.73 17.20
C GLY A 245 7.41 -21.40 16.87
N PRO A 246 6.72 -20.74 17.82
CA PRO A 246 5.98 -19.50 17.57
C PRO A 246 6.88 -18.24 17.64
N ARG A 247 6.64 -17.26 16.76
CA ARG A 247 7.11 -15.87 16.94
C ARG A 247 6.07 -15.06 17.76
N PRO A 248 6.48 -13.97 18.43
CA PRO A 248 5.57 -13.17 19.25
C PRO A 248 4.56 -12.40 18.40
N SER A 249 3.29 -12.47 18.81
CA SER A 249 2.13 -11.84 18.17
C SER A 249 2.18 -10.31 18.21
N VAL A 250 1.89 -9.66 17.07
CA VAL A 250 1.61 -8.22 16.99
C VAL A 250 0.10 -7.99 16.92
N THR A 251 -0.41 -7.10 17.78
CA THR A 251 -1.82 -6.70 17.87
C THR A 251 -2.24 -5.90 16.63
N LEU A 252 -3.33 -6.34 15.98
CA LEU A 252 -4.02 -5.61 14.91
C LEU A 252 -4.69 -4.33 15.45
N PHE A 253 -4.70 -3.25 14.66
CA PHE A 253 -5.50 -2.05 14.92
C PHE A 253 -7.01 -2.34 14.84
#